data_AF-A0A1H0FH13-F1
#
_entry.id   AF-A0A1H0FH13-F1
#
_cell.length_a   1.000
_cell.length_b   1.000
_cell.length_c   1.000
_cell.angle_alpha   90.00
_cell.angle_beta   90.00
_cell.angle_gamma   90.00
#
_symmetry.space_group_name_H-M   'P 1'
#
loop_
_entity.id
_entity.type
_entity.pdbx_description
1 polymer ?
#
loop_
_entity_poly.entity_id
_entity_poly.type
_entity_poly.pdbx_seq_one_letter_code
_entity_poly.pdbx_strand_id
1 'polypeptide(L)'
;MSEAGGRPGRGEDHKRRASLPKKANPRLAAGRARALGLPTRGTTNANRLRRVDRWLMATQLPRLRDAARPLVVDLGYGSSAVTTLELADRLGPEVHGLEVVGLEIDPERVTAVAADRDPPRVDFRVGGFELAGLRPVLVRAFNVLRQYDEESAARAWQTMCAALGPGGLVVEGTCDEWGRRSAWVALDADGPLTLTLSARVADLDRPSDLAERLPKALIHQNVPGQPVHGFLQALDTAWASAAGLSTFGPRQRWTAAVEALAEQGWPFVGSSRRWRHGEVTVRWSAVAPV
;
A
#
# COMPACT_ATOMS: atom_id res chain seq x y z
N MET A 1 12.26 -77.29 -21.68
CA MET A 1 13.55 -76.55 -21.74
C MET A 1 13.35 -75.30 -20.90
N SER A 2 13.65 -75.36 -19.59
CA SER A 2 14.93 -74.92 -18.97
C SER A 2 15.25 -73.47 -19.33
N GLU A 3 15.46 -72.48 -18.44
CA GLU A 3 15.77 -72.36 -17.00
C GLU A 3 15.33 -70.93 -16.60
N ALA A 4 14.67 -70.65 -15.47
CA ALA A 4 15.10 -70.64 -14.07
C ALA A 4 15.99 -69.43 -13.66
N GLY A 5 15.54 -68.74 -12.59
CA GLY A 5 16.32 -67.84 -11.72
C GLY A 5 16.04 -66.35 -11.91
N GLY A 6 15.67 -65.52 -10.93
CA GLY A 6 15.49 -65.65 -9.48
C GLY A 6 15.32 -64.23 -8.90
N ARG A 7 14.37 -64.02 -7.98
CA ARG A 7 14.35 -62.89 -7.02
C ARG A 7 14.98 -63.39 -5.69
N PRO A 8 15.24 -62.60 -4.61
CA PRO A 8 14.91 -61.19 -4.27
C PRO A 8 16.06 -60.42 -3.52
N GLY A 9 15.81 -59.19 -3.01
CA GLY A 9 16.59 -58.63 -1.88
C GLY A 9 16.69 -57.10 -1.77
N ARG A 10 16.61 -56.53 -0.56
CA ARG A 10 16.38 -55.11 -0.20
C ARG A 10 17.67 -54.30 0.13
N GLY A 11 17.54 -52.96 0.19
CA GLY A 11 18.38 -52.02 0.97
C GLY A 11 18.74 -50.73 0.21
N GLU A 12 18.09 -49.57 0.46
CA GLU A 12 18.60 -48.39 1.22
C GLU A 12 20.06 -47.99 0.85
N ASP A 13 20.45 -46.75 0.53
CA ASP A 13 20.02 -45.46 1.06
C ASP A 13 20.62 -44.26 0.27
N HIS A 14 19.92 -43.12 0.37
CA HIS A 14 20.43 -41.73 0.49
C HIS A 14 21.17 -40.93 -0.63
N LYS A 15 20.55 -39.76 -0.91
CA LYS A 15 21.11 -38.42 -1.25
C LYS A 15 21.63 -38.15 -2.67
N ARG A 16 20.69 -37.82 -3.58
CA ARG A 16 20.95 -36.80 -4.63
C ARG A 16 20.30 -35.48 -4.24
N ARG A 17 21.10 -34.53 -3.75
CA ARG A 17 20.70 -33.12 -3.62
C ARG A 17 20.54 -32.54 -5.02
N ALA A 18 19.31 -32.26 -5.43
CA ALA A 18 19.04 -31.40 -6.57
C ALA A 18 19.47 -29.96 -6.22
N SER A 19 20.44 -29.40 -6.96
CA SER A 19 20.79 -27.99 -6.85
C SER A 19 19.76 -27.16 -7.62
N LEU A 20 19.03 -26.28 -6.91
CA LEU A 20 18.17 -25.29 -7.54
C LEU A 20 19.03 -24.19 -8.20
N PRO A 21 18.65 -23.69 -9.38
CA PRO A 21 19.36 -22.58 -10.02
C PRO A 21 19.20 -21.31 -9.17
N LYS A 22 20.32 -20.64 -8.88
CA LYS A 22 20.32 -19.33 -8.20
C LYS A 22 19.55 -18.32 -9.07
N LYS A 23 18.49 -17.73 -8.51
CA LYS A 23 17.78 -16.59 -9.13
C LYS A 23 18.76 -15.42 -9.29
N ALA A 24 19.06 -15.05 -10.53
CA ALA A 24 19.80 -13.83 -10.82
C ALA A 24 18.89 -12.61 -10.57
N ASN A 25 19.44 -11.59 -9.91
CA ASN A 25 18.78 -10.28 -9.78
C ASN A 25 18.49 -9.71 -11.17
N PRO A 26 17.26 -9.24 -11.45
CA PRO A 26 16.94 -8.67 -12.74
C PRO A 26 17.77 -7.40 -12.96
N ARG A 27 18.68 -7.47 -13.94
CA ARG A 27 19.47 -6.32 -14.39
C ARG A 27 18.53 -5.31 -15.05
N LEU A 28 18.51 -4.08 -14.53
CA LEU A 28 17.90 -2.93 -15.18
C LEU A 28 18.62 -2.70 -16.52
N ALA A 29 18.04 -3.18 -17.62
CA ALA A 29 18.65 -2.99 -18.94
C ALA A 29 18.43 -1.54 -19.40
N ALA A 30 19.54 -0.85 -19.67
CA ALA A 30 19.62 0.50 -20.18
C ALA A 30 19.24 0.56 -21.67
N GLY A 31 18.39 1.54 -22.04
CA GLY A 31 18.12 1.93 -23.42
C GLY A 31 16.65 2.25 -23.69
N ARG A 32 16.37 3.53 -24.00
CA ARG A 32 15.06 4.18 -24.31
C ARG A 32 14.09 4.28 -23.12
N ALA A 33 13.99 5.49 -22.55
CA ALA A 33 13.06 5.96 -21.51
C ALA A 33 12.14 4.86 -20.95
N ARG A 34 12.73 3.97 -20.15
CA ARG A 34 12.06 2.77 -19.64
C ARG A 34 11.38 3.20 -18.36
N ALA A 35 10.05 3.24 -18.36
CA ALA A 35 9.26 3.51 -17.16
C ALA A 35 9.84 2.72 -15.97
N LEU A 36 10.11 3.41 -14.87
CA LEU A 36 10.80 2.82 -13.72
C LEU A 36 9.79 2.05 -12.87
N GLY A 37 9.86 0.72 -12.87
CA GLY A 37 8.84 -0.09 -12.21
C GLY A 37 8.90 -1.59 -12.51
N LEU A 38 8.00 -2.34 -11.89
CA LEU A 38 7.65 -3.72 -12.17
C LEU A 38 6.13 -3.76 -12.32
N PRO A 39 5.57 -4.54 -13.27
CA PRO A 39 4.13 -4.68 -13.40
C PRO A 39 3.49 -5.19 -12.10
N THR A 40 2.36 -4.60 -11.71
CA THR A 40 1.58 -5.08 -10.57
C THR A 40 0.97 -6.46 -10.87
N ARG A 41 0.91 -7.36 -9.87
CA ARG A 41 0.33 -8.70 -9.98
C ARG A 41 -1.00 -8.80 -9.21
N GLY A 42 -2.02 -9.41 -9.81
CA GLY A 42 -3.30 -9.74 -9.16
C GLY A 42 -4.52 -9.17 -9.89
N THR A 43 -5.72 -9.61 -9.51
CA THR A 43 -7.00 -9.08 -10.01
C THR A 43 -7.37 -7.79 -9.26
N THR A 44 -7.71 -6.74 -10.00
CA THR A 44 -8.17 -5.47 -9.43
C THR A 44 -9.66 -5.58 -9.09
N ASN A 45 -9.98 -5.85 -7.82
CA ASN A 45 -11.37 -5.89 -7.35
C ASN A 45 -11.94 -4.47 -7.17
N ALA A 46 -13.20 -4.27 -7.54
CA ALA A 46 -13.93 -3.04 -7.26
C ALA A 46 -13.91 -2.72 -5.76
N ASN A 47 -13.83 -1.43 -5.42
CA ASN A 47 -13.78 -0.88 -4.07
C ASN A 47 -12.60 -1.35 -3.21
N ARG A 48 -11.60 -2.05 -3.77
CA ARG A 48 -10.43 -2.51 -3.01
C ARG A 48 -9.64 -1.34 -2.36
N LEU A 49 -9.61 -0.17 -2.99
CA LEU A 49 -8.91 1.00 -2.46
C LEU A 49 -9.83 1.99 -1.72
N ARG A 50 -11.08 1.63 -1.47
CA ARG A 50 -12.09 2.53 -0.86
C ARG A 50 -11.65 3.12 0.49
N ARG A 51 -10.84 2.40 1.27
CA ARG A 51 -10.36 2.90 2.57
C ARG A 51 -9.43 4.11 2.42
N VAL A 52 -8.40 4.00 1.58
CA VAL A 52 -7.50 5.12 1.32
C VAL A 52 -8.24 6.25 0.61
N ASP A 53 -9.18 5.95 -0.28
CA ASP A 53 -9.93 7.02 -0.97
C ASP A 53 -10.80 7.82 0.00
N ARG A 54 -11.45 7.15 0.96
CA ARG A 54 -12.16 7.84 2.04
C ARG A 54 -11.21 8.60 2.97
N TRP A 55 -9.96 8.16 3.13
CA TRP A 55 -8.94 8.91 3.88
C TRP A 55 -8.51 10.16 3.11
N LEU A 56 -8.27 10.05 1.81
CA LEU A 56 -7.96 11.18 0.92
C LEU A 56 -9.09 12.23 0.96
N MET A 57 -10.35 11.81 0.80
CA MET A 57 -11.49 12.72 0.89
C MET A 57 -11.57 13.41 2.26
N ALA A 58 -11.27 12.70 3.35
CA ALA A 58 -11.39 13.28 4.68
C ALA A 58 -10.21 14.18 5.10
N THR A 59 -9.04 14.02 4.47
CA THR A 59 -7.80 14.62 4.97
C THR A 59 -7.05 15.46 3.93
N GLN A 60 -7.25 15.22 2.64
CA GLN A 60 -6.48 15.83 1.55
C GLN A 60 -7.32 16.70 0.59
N LEU A 61 -8.64 16.83 0.80
CA LEU A 61 -9.46 17.72 -0.03
C LEU A 61 -8.96 19.17 -0.08
N PRO A 62 -8.52 19.81 1.02
CA PRO A 62 -7.96 21.16 0.95
C PRO A 62 -6.75 21.23 0.00
N ARG A 63 -5.82 20.27 0.09
CA ARG A 63 -4.65 20.18 -0.79
C ARG A 63 -5.03 20.13 -2.27
N LEU A 64 -6.11 19.42 -2.60
CA LEU A 64 -6.62 19.32 -3.97
C LEU A 64 -7.36 20.59 -4.40
N ARG A 65 -8.22 21.15 -3.55
CA ARG A 65 -9.02 22.36 -3.86
C ARG A 65 -8.16 23.60 -4.05
N ASP A 66 -7.09 23.72 -3.28
CA ASP A 66 -6.22 24.89 -3.28
C ASP A 66 -5.15 24.82 -4.39
N ALA A 67 -5.03 23.68 -5.08
CA ALA A 67 -4.08 23.50 -6.17
C ALA A 67 -4.54 24.21 -7.44
N ALA A 68 -3.66 25.01 -8.05
CA ALA A 68 -3.93 25.66 -9.34
C ALA A 68 -4.26 24.65 -10.46
N ARG A 69 -3.68 23.45 -10.37
CA ARG A 69 -4.02 22.29 -11.21
C ARG A 69 -4.13 21.05 -10.31
N PRO A 70 -5.35 20.59 -9.96
CA PRO A 70 -5.57 19.44 -9.08
C PRO A 70 -5.32 18.13 -9.82
N LEU A 71 -4.06 17.87 -10.14
CA LEU A 71 -3.61 16.64 -10.79
C LEU A 71 -3.33 15.55 -9.74
N VAL A 72 -3.99 14.42 -9.91
CA VAL A 72 -3.79 13.19 -9.14
C VAL A 72 -3.22 12.11 -10.04
N VAL A 73 -2.23 11.37 -9.55
CA VAL A 73 -1.68 10.18 -10.22
C VAL A 73 -2.05 8.93 -9.43
N ASP A 74 -2.66 7.95 -10.11
CA ASP A 74 -2.84 6.58 -9.62
C ASP A 74 -1.76 5.69 -10.24
N LEU A 75 -0.71 5.39 -9.46
CA LEU A 75 0.45 4.64 -9.94
C LEU A 75 0.23 3.14 -9.76
N GLY A 76 0.36 2.39 -10.86
CA GLY A 76 0.29 0.95 -10.88
C GLY A 76 -1.13 0.38 -10.80
N TYR A 77 -2.07 0.94 -11.58
CA TYR A 77 -3.50 0.55 -11.54
C TYR A 77 -3.76 -0.92 -11.95
N GLY A 78 -2.79 -1.58 -12.59
CA GLY A 78 -2.84 -2.99 -12.93
C GLY A 78 -3.61 -3.28 -14.22
N SER A 79 -4.31 -4.42 -14.27
CA SER A 79 -4.94 -4.90 -15.51
C SER A 79 -6.28 -4.24 -15.86
N SER A 80 -6.76 -3.31 -15.05
CA SER A 80 -8.09 -2.69 -15.20
C SER A 80 -8.08 -1.26 -14.68
N ALA A 81 -8.81 -0.37 -15.36
CA ALA A 81 -8.99 1.04 -15.01
C ALA A 81 -9.77 1.29 -13.70
N VAL A 82 -10.40 0.25 -13.13
CA VAL A 82 -11.40 0.37 -12.05
C VAL A 82 -10.91 1.22 -10.88
N THR A 83 -9.67 1.04 -10.39
CA THR A 83 -9.19 1.83 -9.24
C THR A 83 -9.01 3.30 -9.57
N THR A 84 -8.55 3.62 -10.78
CA THR A 84 -8.36 4.99 -11.23
C THR A 84 -9.70 5.68 -11.45
N LEU A 85 -10.65 5.01 -12.10
CA LEU A 85 -12.01 5.52 -12.30
C LEU A 85 -12.72 5.77 -10.96
N GLU A 86 -12.65 4.80 -10.04
CA GLU A 86 -13.25 4.98 -8.71
C GLU A 86 -12.63 6.15 -7.92
N LEU A 87 -11.34 6.42 -8.09
CA LEU A 87 -10.69 7.57 -7.47
C LEU A 87 -11.21 8.88 -8.06
N ALA A 88 -11.33 8.95 -9.38
CA ALA A 88 -11.88 10.10 -10.09
C ALA A 88 -13.35 10.36 -9.70
N ASP A 89 -14.18 9.32 -9.64
CA ASP A 89 -15.59 9.43 -9.26
C ASP A 89 -15.78 9.88 -7.81
N ARG A 90 -14.88 9.48 -6.90
CA ARG A 90 -14.93 9.87 -5.48
C ARG A 90 -14.47 11.30 -5.24
N LEU A 91 -13.43 11.74 -5.94
CA LEU A 91 -12.83 13.07 -5.75
C LEU A 91 -13.49 14.15 -6.62
N GLY A 92 -13.95 13.80 -7.82
CA GLY A 92 -14.47 14.73 -8.82
C GLY A 92 -15.60 15.64 -8.33
N PRO A 93 -16.62 15.12 -7.62
CA PRO A 93 -17.68 15.97 -7.05
C PRO A 93 -17.18 17.02 -6.05
N GLU A 94 -16.02 16.80 -5.44
CA GLU A 94 -15.48 17.63 -4.37
C GLU A 94 -14.38 18.58 -4.84
N VAL A 95 -13.81 18.37 -6.04
CA VAL A 95 -12.62 19.06 -6.55
C VAL A 95 -12.87 19.55 -7.97
N HIS A 96 -13.08 20.87 -8.11
CA HIS A 96 -13.30 21.49 -9.42
C HIS A 96 -12.06 21.35 -10.31
N GLY A 97 -12.24 20.89 -11.55
CA GLY A 97 -11.15 20.73 -12.51
C GLY A 97 -10.20 19.57 -12.21
N LEU A 98 -10.61 18.60 -11.38
CA LEU A 98 -9.83 17.40 -11.07
C LEU A 98 -9.36 16.68 -12.36
N GLU A 99 -8.07 16.38 -12.41
CA GLU A 99 -7.47 15.51 -13.41
C GLU A 99 -6.90 14.28 -12.70
N VAL A 100 -7.27 13.08 -13.16
CA VAL A 100 -6.73 11.82 -12.65
C VAL A 100 -6.01 11.09 -13.78
N VAL A 101 -4.72 10.79 -13.57
CA VAL A 101 -3.92 10.01 -14.52
C VAL A 101 -3.55 8.67 -13.92
N GLY A 102 -4.03 7.58 -14.52
CA GLY A 102 -3.55 6.23 -14.23
C GLY A 102 -2.22 5.99 -14.95
N LEU A 103 -1.18 5.60 -14.20
CA LEU A 103 0.11 5.21 -14.76
C LEU A 103 0.34 3.71 -14.61
N GLU A 104 0.76 3.06 -15.68
CA GLU A 104 1.18 1.66 -15.68
C GLU A 104 2.44 1.50 -16.55
N ILE A 105 3.35 0.64 -16.12
CA ILE A 105 4.62 0.41 -16.83
C ILE A 105 4.45 -0.41 -18.11
N ASP A 106 3.40 -1.24 -18.16
CA ASP A 106 3.10 -2.15 -19.26
C ASP A 106 2.24 -1.44 -20.32
N PRO A 107 2.79 -1.17 -21.53
CA PRO A 107 2.03 -0.51 -22.60
C PRO A 107 0.79 -1.27 -23.05
N GLU A 108 0.78 -2.60 -22.93
CA GLU A 108 -0.38 -3.41 -23.29
C GLU A 108 -1.55 -3.15 -22.33
N ARG A 109 -1.27 -2.98 -21.03
CA ARG A 109 -2.28 -2.62 -20.03
C ARG A 109 -2.81 -1.21 -20.21
N VAL A 110 -1.98 -0.28 -20.66
CA VAL A 110 -2.42 1.09 -21.03
C VAL A 110 -3.33 1.05 -22.25
N THR A 111 -2.97 0.24 -23.25
CA THR A 111 -3.80 0.05 -24.45
C THR A 111 -5.14 -0.62 -24.11
N ALA A 112 -5.14 -1.60 -23.20
CA ALA A 112 -6.33 -2.35 -22.81
C ALA A 112 -7.43 -1.48 -22.16
N VAL A 113 -7.08 -0.36 -21.55
CA VAL A 113 -8.02 0.57 -20.89
C VAL A 113 -8.31 1.83 -21.72
N ALA A 114 -7.93 1.84 -23.00
CA ALA A 114 -8.09 3.03 -23.84
C ALA A 114 -9.54 3.50 -23.97
N ALA A 115 -10.52 2.58 -23.90
CA ALA A 115 -11.94 2.90 -23.94
C ALA A 115 -12.46 3.58 -22.66
N ASP A 116 -11.72 3.49 -21.55
CA ASP A 116 -12.07 4.13 -20.28
C ASP A 116 -11.53 5.56 -20.16
N ARG A 117 -10.82 6.06 -21.19
CA ARG A 117 -10.26 7.42 -21.21
C ARG A 117 -11.36 8.45 -21.39
N ASP A 118 -11.30 9.50 -20.57
CA ASP A 118 -12.20 10.65 -20.63
C ASP A 118 -11.45 11.94 -20.24
N PRO A 119 -10.45 12.34 -21.04
CA PRO A 119 -9.61 13.48 -20.71
C PRO A 119 -10.37 14.81 -20.81
N PRO A 120 -10.07 15.81 -19.94
CA PRO A 120 -8.97 15.80 -18.97
C PRO A 120 -9.30 15.11 -17.64
N ARG A 121 -10.56 14.69 -17.41
CA ARG A 121 -10.98 14.12 -16.11
C ARG A 121 -10.21 12.84 -15.78
N VAL A 122 -10.09 11.93 -16.75
CA VAL A 122 -9.38 10.65 -16.60
C VAL A 122 -8.53 10.36 -17.83
N ASP A 123 -7.25 10.09 -17.60
CA ASP A 123 -6.31 9.68 -18.65
C ASP A 123 -5.46 8.48 -18.19
N PHE A 124 -4.89 7.75 -19.15
CA PHE A 124 -4.02 6.60 -18.89
C PHE A 124 -2.74 6.72 -19.71
N ARG A 125 -1.59 6.56 -19.06
CA ARG A 125 -0.27 6.73 -19.71
C ARG A 125 0.72 5.66 -19.27
N VAL A 126 1.67 5.40 -20.15
CA VAL A 126 2.85 4.61 -19.78
C VAL A 126 3.74 5.44 -18.86
N GLY A 127 4.04 4.91 -17.68
CA GLY A 127 4.87 5.59 -16.69
C GLY A 127 5.12 4.76 -15.44
N GLY A 128 6.19 5.11 -14.74
CA GLY A 128 6.61 4.50 -13.48
C GLY A 128 6.81 5.54 -12.38
N PHE A 129 7.81 5.32 -11.52
CA PHE A 129 8.11 6.21 -10.39
C PHE A 129 8.50 7.63 -10.79
N GLU A 130 8.93 7.85 -12.04
CA GLU A 130 9.17 9.17 -12.64
C GLU A 130 7.88 9.92 -13.02
N LEU A 131 6.72 9.32 -12.76
CA LEU A 131 5.38 9.87 -12.96
C LEU A 131 5.12 10.34 -14.40
N ALA A 132 5.78 9.74 -15.40
CA ALA A 132 5.74 10.17 -16.79
C ALA A 132 6.07 11.67 -16.98
N GLY A 133 6.91 12.24 -16.10
CA GLY A 133 7.25 13.66 -16.10
C GLY A 133 6.15 14.60 -15.59
N LEU A 134 5.04 14.05 -15.08
CA LEU A 134 3.96 14.81 -14.47
C LEU A 134 4.40 15.40 -13.12
N ARG A 135 3.71 16.49 -12.73
CA ARG A 135 3.90 17.17 -11.44
C ARG A 135 2.60 17.19 -10.62
N PRO A 136 2.14 16.04 -10.10
CA PRO A 136 0.87 15.95 -9.39
C PRO A 136 0.95 16.54 -7.98
N VAL A 137 -0.20 16.95 -7.44
CA VAL A 137 -0.36 17.33 -6.03
C VAL A 137 -0.72 16.13 -5.15
N LEU A 138 -1.07 14.99 -5.77
CA LEU A 138 -1.32 13.74 -5.06
C LEU A 138 -0.91 12.54 -5.92
N VAL A 139 -0.16 11.61 -5.32
CA VAL A 139 0.15 10.30 -5.91
C VAL A 139 -0.42 9.23 -5.00
N ARG A 140 -1.22 8.30 -5.53
CA ARG A 140 -1.63 7.07 -4.84
C ARG A 140 -0.87 5.90 -5.46
N ALA A 141 -0.09 5.17 -4.65
CA ALA A 141 0.68 4.02 -5.10
C ALA A 141 0.39 2.81 -4.19
N PHE A 142 -0.63 2.03 -4.52
CA PHE A 142 -1.08 0.91 -3.68
C PHE A 142 -0.68 -0.45 -4.25
N ASN A 143 -0.06 -1.29 -3.42
CA ASN A 143 0.47 -2.61 -3.75
C ASN A 143 1.59 -2.64 -4.80
N VAL A 144 2.17 -1.48 -5.12
CA VAL A 144 3.23 -1.34 -6.13
C VAL A 144 4.57 -1.80 -5.57
N LEU A 145 4.96 -1.32 -4.39
CA LEU A 145 6.30 -1.54 -3.84
C LEU A 145 6.50 -2.89 -3.13
N ARG A 146 5.47 -3.74 -3.04
CA ARG A 146 5.52 -5.00 -2.26
C ARG A 146 6.63 -5.96 -2.68
N GLN A 147 6.96 -5.97 -3.97
CA GLN A 147 7.92 -6.90 -4.56
C GLN A 147 9.36 -6.38 -4.55
N TYR A 148 9.55 -5.12 -4.14
CA TYR A 148 10.86 -4.49 -4.09
C TYR A 148 11.58 -4.85 -2.79
N ASP A 149 12.90 -4.79 -2.83
CA ASP A 149 13.70 -4.65 -1.61
C ASP A 149 13.54 -3.25 -1.01
N GLU A 150 14.00 -3.09 0.22
CA GLU A 150 13.85 -1.84 0.98
C GLU A 150 14.59 -0.67 0.34
N GLU A 151 15.80 -0.90 -0.17
CA GLU A 151 16.61 0.11 -0.83
C GLU A 151 15.95 0.63 -2.12
N SER A 152 15.37 -0.28 -2.91
CA SER A 152 14.64 0.09 -4.13
C SER A 152 13.32 0.78 -3.83
N ALA A 153 12.64 0.41 -2.74
CA ALA A 153 11.46 1.14 -2.27
C ALA A 153 11.82 2.57 -1.84
N ALA A 154 12.94 2.76 -1.13
CA ALA A 154 13.43 4.08 -0.75
C ALA A 154 13.78 4.94 -1.98
N ARG A 155 14.44 4.38 -3.00
CA ARG A 155 14.68 5.07 -4.28
C ARG A 155 13.39 5.45 -5.01
N ALA A 156 12.39 4.56 -4.99
CA ALA A 156 11.09 4.83 -5.59
C ALA A 156 10.39 6.01 -4.89
N TRP A 157 10.42 6.05 -3.55
CA TRP A 157 9.93 7.20 -2.77
C TRP A 157 10.62 8.50 -3.16
N GLN A 158 11.95 8.51 -3.20
CA GLN A 158 12.72 9.70 -3.61
C GLN A 158 12.33 10.19 -5.01
N THR A 159 12.18 9.27 -5.97
CA THR A 159 11.82 9.59 -7.35
C THR A 159 10.41 10.20 -7.43
N MET A 160 9.43 9.60 -6.76
CA MET A 160 8.05 10.12 -6.76
C MET A 160 7.95 11.47 -6.03
N CYS A 161 8.63 11.62 -4.88
CA CYS A 161 8.59 12.87 -4.10
C CYS A 161 9.26 14.02 -4.86
N ALA A 162 10.37 13.77 -5.56
CA ALA A 162 11.04 14.77 -6.40
C ALA A 162 10.16 15.23 -7.59
N ALA A 163 9.24 14.39 -8.05
CA ALA A 163 8.31 14.71 -9.13
C ALA A 163 7.03 15.43 -8.64
N LEU A 164 6.82 15.62 -7.34
CA LEU A 164 5.62 16.30 -6.85
C LEU A 164 5.53 17.76 -7.33
N GLY A 165 4.29 18.24 -7.51
CA GLY A 165 4.00 19.68 -7.55
C GLY A 165 4.17 20.33 -6.16
N PRO A 166 4.15 21.66 -6.06
CA PRO A 166 4.23 22.36 -4.78
C PRO A 166 3.15 21.88 -3.80
N GLY A 167 3.55 21.57 -2.57
CA GLY A 167 2.64 21.01 -1.57
C GLY A 167 2.03 19.66 -1.98
N GLY A 168 2.72 18.87 -2.81
CA GLY A 168 2.25 17.54 -3.20
C GLY A 168 2.36 16.50 -2.08
N LEU A 169 1.71 15.36 -2.27
CA LEU A 169 1.75 14.24 -1.35
C LEU A 169 1.82 12.90 -2.10
N VAL A 170 2.69 12.00 -1.68
CA VAL A 170 2.65 10.57 -2.04
C VAL A 170 1.95 9.80 -0.94
N VAL A 171 1.02 8.92 -1.32
CA VAL A 171 0.39 7.94 -0.44
C VAL A 171 0.74 6.56 -0.95
N GLU A 172 1.74 5.94 -0.33
CA GLU A 172 2.21 4.60 -0.66
C GLU A 172 1.67 3.61 0.36
N GLY A 173 1.08 2.53 -0.12
CA GLY A 173 0.41 1.60 0.78
C GLY A 173 0.23 0.20 0.24
N THR A 174 -0.21 -0.67 1.13
CA THR A 174 -0.55 -2.05 0.82
C THR A 174 -1.92 -2.38 1.40
N CYS A 175 -2.70 -3.16 0.66
CA CYS A 175 -3.95 -3.72 1.15
C CYS A 175 -4.10 -5.20 0.76
N ASP A 176 -4.92 -5.92 1.50
CA ASP A 176 -5.37 -7.26 1.13
C ASP A 176 -6.20 -7.22 -0.17
N GLU A 177 -6.60 -8.40 -0.63
CA GLU A 177 -7.26 -8.62 -1.92
C GLU A 177 -8.65 -7.94 -1.97
N TRP A 178 -9.24 -7.69 -0.81
CA TRP A 178 -10.59 -7.13 -0.63
C TRP A 178 -10.60 -5.68 -0.16
N GLY A 179 -9.45 -5.08 0.17
CA GLY A 179 -9.39 -3.74 0.74
C GLY A 179 -9.88 -3.65 2.17
N ARG A 180 -9.90 -4.76 2.91
CA ARG A 180 -10.39 -4.83 4.29
C ARG A 180 -9.29 -4.56 5.28
N ARG A 181 -8.05 -4.95 4.98
CA ARG A 181 -6.85 -4.69 5.80
C ARG A 181 -5.87 -3.87 4.97
N SER A 182 -5.41 -2.76 5.52
CA SER A 182 -4.55 -1.83 4.78
C SER A 182 -3.66 -1.03 5.71
N ALA A 183 -2.45 -0.73 5.25
CA ALA A 183 -1.58 0.26 5.85
C ALA A 183 -0.92 1.10 4.77
N TRP A 184 -0.71 2.39 5.05
CA TRP A 184 -0.06 3.30 4.12
C TRP A 184 0.72 4.39 4.83
N VAL A 185 1.75 4.86 4.15
CA VAL A 185 2.55 6.01 4.54
C VAL A 185 2.17 7.19 3.65
N ALA A 186 2.04 8.35 4.28
CA ALA A 186 1.94 9.63 3.58
C ALA A 186 3.31 10.31 3.61
N LEU A 187 3.79 10.77 2.47
CA LEU A 187 5.10 11.40 2.28
C LEU A 187 4.94 12.70 1.50
N ASP A 188 5.72 13.71 1.85
CA ASP A 188 5.90 14.90 1.02
C ASP A 188 7.34 14.98 0.49
N ALA A 189 7.75 16.15 -0.01
CA ALA A 189 9.09 16.37 -0.54
C ALA A 189 10.21 16.16 0.49
N ASP A 190 9.92 16.33 1.79
CA ASP A 190 10.89 16.20 2.88
C ASP A 190 10.92 14.78 3.46
N GLY A 191 9.91 13.97 3.17
CA GLY A 191 9.90 12.54 3.44
C GLY A 191 8.61 12.07 4.14
N PRO A 192 8.68 10.94 4.86
CA PRO A 192 7.49 10.33 5.45
C PRO A 192 6.96 11.12 6.66
N LEU A 193 5.66 11.38 6.63
CA LEU A 193 4.95 12.19 7.63
C LEU A 193 4.17 11.33 8.62
N THR A 194 3.48 10.31 8.12
CA THR A 194 2.54 9.51 8.92
C THR A 194 2.46 8.08 8.44
N LEU A 195 2.21 7.16 9.37
CA LEU A 195 1.68 5.82 9.08
C LEU A 195 0.19 5.79 9.41
N THR A 196 -0.63 5.26 8.51
CA THR A 196 -2.05 4.97 8.77
C THR A 196 -2.30 3.47 8.69
N LEU A 197 -3.02 2.94 9.68
CA LEU A 197 -3.59 1.60 9.68
C LEU A 197 -5.10 1.70 9.49
N SER A 198 -5.68 0.89 8.60
CA SER A 198 -7.13 0.87 8.36
C SER A 198 -7.65 -0.54 8.12
N ALA A 199 -8.68 -0.93 8.86
CA ALA A 199 -9.16 -2.30 8.93
C ALA A 199 -10.69 -2.42 8.99
N ARG A 200 -11.24 -3.53 8.45
CA ARG A 200 -12.56 -4.02 8.88
C ARG A 200 -12.32 -4.69 10.21
N VAL A 201 -12.52 -3.94 11.29
CA VAL A 201 -12.16 -4.38 12.65
C VAL A 201 -12.79 -5.73 13.04
N ALA A 202 -13.99 -6.04 12.53
CA ALA A 202 -14.65 -7.33 12.76
C ALA A 202 -13.87 -8.54 12.22
N ASP A 203 -12.89 -8.32 11.35
CA ASP A 203 -12.06 -9.37 10.73
C ASP A 203 -10.69 -9.47 11.43
N LEU A 204 -10.45 -8.75 12.53
CA LEU A 204 -9.19 -8.79 13.27
C LEU A 204 -9.34 -9.66 14.52
N ASP A 205 -8.38 -10.55 14.73
CA ASP A 205 -8.20 -11.18 16.04
C ASP A 205 -7.51 -10.17 16.98
N ARG A 206 -6.48 -9.49 16.44
CA ARG A 206 -5.77 -8.39 17.10
C ARG A 206 -5.26 -7.34 16.10
N PRO A 207 -5.05 -6.08 16.53
CA PRO A 207 -4.55 -5.02 15.66
C PRO A 207 -3.27 -5.35 14.88
N SER A 208 -2.33 -6.09 15.47
CA SER A 208 -1.08 -6.49 14.82
C SER A 208 -1.25 -7.43 13.63
N ASP A 209 -2.45 -7.97 13.39
CA ASP A 209 -2.78 -8.68 12.14
C ASP A 209 -2.63 -7.76 10.89
N LEU A 210 -2.55 -6.44 11.08
CA LEU A 210 -2.24 -5.47 10.02
C LEU A 210 -0.75 -5.42 9.64
N ALA A 211 0.14 -6.06 10.42
CA ALA A 211 1.58 -6.06 10.19
C ALA A 211 1.96 -6.57 8.78
N GLU A 212 1.27 -7.59 8.28
CA GLU A 212 1.47 -8.14 6.93
C GLU A 212 1.14 -7.15 5.80
N ARG A 213 0.49 -6.03 6.13
CA ARG A 213 0.16 -4.94 5.19
C ARG A 213 1.02 -3.72 5.39
N LEU A 214 1.99 -3.73 6.31
CA LEU A 214 2.94 -2.64 6.44
C LEU A 214 3.68 -2.40 5.11
N PRO A 215 3.91 -1.13 4.74
CA PRO A 215 4.75 -0.80 3.60
C PRO A 215 6.17 -1.36 3.72
N LYS A 216 6.89 -1.40 2.59
CA LYS A 216 8.20 -2.06 2.54
C LYS A 216 9.21 -1.48 3.52
N ALA A 217 9.11 -0.17 3.78
CA ALA A 217 9.93 0.55 4.75
C ALA A 217 9.73 0.12 6.22
N LEU A 218 8.66 -0.61 6.54
CA LEU A 218 8.33 -1.00 7.91
C LEU A 218 8.15 -2.52 8.11
N ILE A 219 7.74 -3.26 7.09
CA ILE A 219 7.34 -4.66 7.26
C ILE A 219 8.46 -5.56 7.79
N HIS A 220 9.71 -5.37 7.32
CA HIS A 220 10.87 -6.11 7.83
C HIS A 220 11.39 -5.54 9.16
N GLN A 221 11.00 -4.31 9.49
CA GLN A 221 11.36 -3.62 10.73
C GLN A 221 10.37 -3.93 11.86
N ASN A 222 9.30 -4.69 11.61
CA ASN A 222 8.39 -5.14 12.65
C ASN A 222 8.98 -6.31 13.47
N VAL A 223 10.04 -6.01 14.20
CA VAL A 223 10.76 -6.93 15.10
C VAL A 223 10.97 -6.29 16.48
N PRO A 224 11.14 -7.07 17.56
CA PRO A 224 11.40 -6.52 18.89
C PRO A 224 12.53 -5.49 18.91
N GLY A 225 12.32 -4.38 19.61
CA GLY A 225 13.25 -3.24 19.69
C GLY A 225 12.99 -2.13 18.67
N GLN A 226 12.27 -2.40 17.59
CA GLN A 226 11.92 -1.38 16.59
C GLN A 226 10.63 -0.62 16.97
N PRO A 227 10.55 0.71 16.72
CA PRO A 227 9.38 1.51 17.10
C PRO A 227 8.05 1.05 16.51
N VAL A 228 8.02 0.62 15.24
CA VAL A 228 6.79 0.09 14.62
C VAL A 228 6.28 -1.18 15.32
N HIS A 229 7.20 -2.03 15.78
CA HIS A 229 6.82 -3.20 16.57
C HIS A 229 6.26 -2.80 17.92
N GLY A 230 6.91 -1.86 18.62
CA GLY A 230 6.42 -1.31 19.89
C GLY A 230 5.02 -0.70 19.76
N PHE A 231 4.76 0.04 18.68
CA PHE A 231 3.44 0.60 18.38
C PHE A 231 2.37 -0.49 18.22
N LEU A 232 2.64 -1.53 17.43
CA LEU A 232 1.68 -2.63 17.23
C LEU A 232 1.43 -3.42 18.52
N GLN A 233 2.46 -3.63 19.36
CA GLN A 233 2.30 -4.29 20.66
C GLN A 233 1.50 -3.44 21.66
N ALA A 234 1.73 -2.12 21.68
CA ALA A 234 0.93 -1.21 22.50
C ALA A 234 -0.54 -1.24 22.08
N LEU A 235 -0.81 -1.22 20.77
CA LEU A 235 -2.16 -1.29 20.23
C LEU A 235 -2.85 -2.64 20.53
N ASP A 236 -2.13 -3.76 20.42
CA ASP A 236 -2.61 -5.08 20.85
C ASP A 236 -2.96 -5.12 22.33
N THR A 237 -2.12 -4.54 23.18
CA THR A 237 -2.33 -4.48 24.63
C THR A 237 -3.59 -3.69 24.97
N ALA A 238 -3.76 -2.49 24.41
CA ALA A 238 -4.97 -1.70 24.63
C ALA A 238 -6.22 -2.38 24.07
N TRP A 239 -6.11 -3.05 22.92
CA TRP A 239 -7.19 -3.86 22.36
C TRP A 239 -7.59 -5.01 23.29
N ALA A 240 -6.63 -5.69 23.91
CA ALA A 240 -6.89 -6.74 24.89
C ALA A 240 -7.55 -6.16 26.16
N SER A 241 -7.08 -5.03 26.69
CA SER A 241 -7.69 -4.33 27.82
C SER A 241 -9.13 -3.89 27.54
N ALA A 242 -9.44 -3.53 26.29
CA ALA A 242 -10.79 -3.14 25.86
C ALA A 242 -11.72 -4.34 25.56
N ALA A 243 -11.33 -5.59 25.86
CA ALA A 243 -12.10 -6.79 25.50
C ALA A 243 -13.56 -6.78 26.00
N GLY A 244 -13.82 -6.19 27.18
CA GLY A 244 -15.17 -6.04 27.74
C GLY A 244 -16.13 -5.21 26.88
N LEU A 245 -15.62 -4.39 25.97
CA LEU A 245 -16.44 -3.59 25.04
C LEU A 245 -16.88 -4.37 23.79
N SER A 246 -16.48 -5.64 23.64
CA SER A 246 -16.85 -6.45 22.47
C SER A 246 -18.36 -6.65 22.35
N THR A 247 -19.12 -6.61 23.45
CA THR A 247 -20.59 -6.62 23.49
C THR A 247 -21.22 -5.41 22.78
N PHE A 248 -20.52 -4.27 22.72
CA PHE A 248 -20.94 -3.08 21.99
C PHE A 248 -20.41 -3.05 20.54
N GLY A 249 -19.68 -4.10 20.15
CA GLY A 249 -19.19 -4.32 18.80
C GLY A 249 -17.71 -3.94 18.59
N PRO A 250 -17.08 -4.52 17.54
CA PRO A 250 -15.64 -4.40 17.32
C PRO A 250 -15.18 -2.96 17.10
N ARG A 251 -16.01 -2.10 16.50
CA ARG A 251 -15.66 -0.68 16.29
C ARG A 251 -15.58 0.11 17.59
N GLN A 252 -16.43 -0.19 18.56
CA GLN A 252 -16.38 0.46 19.88
C GLN A 252 -15.12 0.04 20.62
N ARG A 253 -14.80 -1.26 20.60
CA ARG A 253 -13.55 -1.79 21.14
C ARG A 253 -12.30 -1.16 20.49
N TRP A 254 -12.31 -0.99 19.17
CA TRP A 254 -11.20 -0.34 18.45
C TRP A 254 -11.03 1.11 18.87
N THR A 255 -12.14 1.85 18.90
CA THR A 255 -12.12 3.26 19.28
C THR A 255 -11.56 3.44 20.69
N ALA A 256 -12.02 2.63 21.65
CA ALA A 256 -11.51 2.64 23.02
C ALA A 256 -10.03 2.25 23.13
N ALA A 257 -9.56 1.28 22.34
CA ALA A 257 -8.14 0.91 22.31
C ALA A 257 -7.27 2.06 21.79
N VAL A 258 -7.71 2.75 20.73
CA VAL A 258 -7.00 3.90 20.18
C VAL A 258 -7.06 5.11 21.13
N GLU A 259 -8.20 5.35 21.78
CA GLU A 259 -8.34 6.36 22.84
C GLU A 259 -7.35 6.12 23.98
N ALA A 260 -7.24 4.89 24.47
CA ALA A 260 -6.29 4.53 25.52
C ALA A 260 -4.82 4.78 25.10
N LEU A 261 -4.44 4.53 23.84
CA LEU A 261 -3.10 4.89 23.35
C LEU A 261 -2.93 6.42 23.26
N ALA A 262 -3.97 7.15 22.86
CA ALA A 262 -3.91 8.61 22.81
C ALA A 262 -3.68 9.21 24.20
N GLU A 263 -4.36 8.67 25.22
CA GLU A 263 -4.18 9.05 26.64
C GLU A 263 -2.77 8.72 27.16
N GLN A 264 -2.13 7.68 26.62
CA GLN A 264 -0.72 7.35 26.89
C GLN A 264 0.28 8.27 26.17
N GLY A 265 -0.20 9.23 25.37
CA GLY A 265 0.63 10.21 24.68
C GLY A 265 1.12 9.77 23.30
N TRP A 266 0.55 8.72 22.70
CA TRP A 266 0.88 8.36 21.32
C TRP A 266 0.51 9.51 20.37
N PRO A 267 1.41 9.91 19.46
CA PRO A 267 1.22 11.12 18.65
C PRO A 267 0.34 10.83 17.43
N PHE A 268 -0.94 10.56 17.68
CA PHE A 268 -1.95 10.42 16.64
C PHE A 268 -2.24 11.75 15.96
N VAL A 269 -2.59 11.70 14.68
CA VAL A 269 -2.90 12.87 13.87
C VAL A 269 -4.25 12.73 13.18
N GLY A 270 -4.88 13.87 12.89
CA GLY A 270 -6.20 13.93 12.29
C GLY A 270 -7.33 13.82 13.32
N SER A 271 -8.55 13.65 12.82
CA SER A 271 -9.75 13.62 13.68
C SER A 271 -9.97 12.25 14.31
N SER A 272 -10.19 12.20 15.63
CA SER A 272 -10.62 10.99 16.35
C SER A 272 -11.92 10.38 15.79
N ARG A 273 -12.73 11.16 15.07
CA ARG A 273 -13.91 10.66 14.32
C ARG A 273 -13.56 9.59 13.30
N ARG A 274 -12.30 9.47 12.87
CA ARG A 274 -11.82 8.42 11.97
C ARG A 274 -11.70 7.07 12.66
N TRP A 275 -11.48 7.03 13.97
CA TRP A 275 -11.26 5.79 14.73
C TRP A 275 -12.42 4.81 14.60
N ARG A 276 -13.66 5.30 14.65
CA ARG A 276 -14.87 4.47 14.43
C ARG A 276 -14.93 3.78 13.06
N HIS A 277 -14.12 4.20 12.09
CA HIS A 277 -14.00 3.56 10.77
C HIS A 277 -12.96 2.42 10.74
N GLY A 278 -12.40 2.08 11.91
CA GLY A 278 -11.32 1.11 12.04
C GLY A 278 -10.01 1.65 11.51
N GLU A 279 -9.77 2.95 11.66
CA GLU A 279 -8.61 3.63 11.11
C GLU A 279 -7.90 4.45 12.17
N VAL A 280 -6.56 4.45 12.16
CA VAL A 280 -5.73 5.29 13.01
C VAL A 280 -4.50 5.76 12.24
N THR A 281 -4.15 7.04 12.40
CA THR A 281 -2.96 7.65 11.80
C THR A 281 -2.03 8.15 12.89
N VAL A 282 -0.76 7.73 12.87
CA VAL A 282 0.30 8.12 13.82
C VAL A 282 1.42 8.87 13.10
N ARG A 283 2.05 9.85 13.77
CA ARG A 283 3.26 10.53 13.26
C ARG A 283 4.32 9.47 12.90
N TRP A 284 4.96 9.65 11.74
CA TRP A 284 6.02 8.75 11.29
C TRP A 284 7.18 8.65 12.30
N SER A 285 7.54 9.76 12.95
CA SER A 285 8.61 9.80 13.95
C SER A 285 8.43 8.82 15.12
N ALA A 286 7.20 8.36 15.40
CA ALA A 286 6.93 7.38 16.46
C ALA A 286 7.08 5.92 16.01
N VAL A 287 7.19 5.68 14.69
CA VAL A 287 7.25 4.34 14.09
C VAL A 287 8.44 4.15 13.15
N ALA A 288 9.25 5.20 12.96
CA ALA A 288 10.42 5.18 12.11
C ALA A 288 11.43 4.13 12.61
N PRO A 289 12.08 3.36 11.71
CA PRO A 289 13.12 2.42 12.10
C PRO A 289 14.32 3.13 12.75
N VAL A 290 15.00 2.44 13.67
CA VAL A 290 16.22 2.89 14.40
C VAL A 290 17.37 1.93 14.26
#